data_AF-A0A7X1ZU01-F1
#
_entry.id   AF-A0A7X1ZU01-F1
#
_cell.length_a   1.000
_cell.length_b   1.000
_cell.length_c   1.000
_cell.angle_alpha   90.00
_cell.angle_beta   90.00
_cell.angle_gamma   90.00
#
_symmetry.space_group_name_H-M   'P 1'
#
loop_
_entity.id
_entity.type
_entity.pdbx_description
1 polymer ?
#
loop_
_entity_poly.entity_id
_entity_poly.type
_entity_poly.pdbx_seq_one_letter_code
_entity_poly.pdbx_strand_id
1 'polypeptide(L)'
;AAASGQPPPREASFGLVVRSLSASERTSQNLSAGVLVEDVQPGSAAERAGIRPGDVILAIDGRSVKNQGEFYKIAGELKSSKKEVVLVQIYRQGRRFFVTLYLE
;
A
#
# COMPACT_ATOMS: atom_id res chain seq x y z
N ALA A 1 17.93 -32.12 4.68
CA ALA A 1 17.92 -31.43 3.37
C ALA A 1 17.21 -30.11 3.55
N ALA A 2 17.82 -29.02 3.08
CA ALA A 2 17.49 -27.64 3.46
C ALA A 2 16.01 -27.29 3.23
N ALA A 3 15.34 -26.88 4.30
CA ALA A 3 14.11 -26.12 4.20
C ALA A 3 14.46 -24.76 3.58
N SER A 4 14.13 -24.60 2.30
CA SER A 4 14.22 -23.33 1.60
C SER A 4 13.28 -22.35 2.28
N GLY A 5 13.80 -21.61 3.27
CA GLY A 5 13.17 -20.46 3.89
C GLY A 5 13.06 -19.34 2.88
N GLN A 6 12.13 -19.48 1.94
CA GLN A 6 11.67 -18.36 1.14
C GLN A 6 11.03 -17.39 2.13
N PRO A 7 11.49 -16.13 2.23
CA PRO A 7 10.71 -15.12 2.95
C PRO A 7 9.28 -15.20 2.37
N PRO A 8 8.23 -15.02 3.20
CA PRO A 8 6.86 -15.04 2.69
C PRO A 8 6.84 -14.17 1.42
N PRO A 9 6.16 -14.61 0.34
CA PRO A 9 6.10 -13.82 -0.87
C PRO A 9 5.78 -12.38 -0.47
N ARG A 10 6.36 -11.37 -1.12
CA ARG A 10 5.91 -9.99 -0.93
C ARG A 10 4.45 -9.99 -1.37
N GLU A 11 3.55 -10.32 -0.44
CA GLU A 11 2.19 -10.74 -0.73
C GLU A 11 1.47 -9.50 -1.20
N ALA A 12 1.35 -9.39 -2.52
CA ALA A 12 0.73 -8.25 -3.14
C ALA A 12 -0.69 -8.10 -2.56
N SER A 13 -0.85 -7.06 -1.75
CA SER A 13 -2.09 -6.79 -1.05
C SER A 13 -2.85 -5.76 -1.87
N PHE A 14 -4.06 -6.14 -2.29
CA PHE A 14 -4.82 -5.40 -3.31
C PHE A 14 -4.11 -5.27 -4.67
N GLY A 15 -3.11 -6.12 -4.92
CA GLY A 15 -2.22 -6.04 -6.08
C GLY A 15 -1.09 -5.04 -5.96
N LEU A 16 -0.79 -4.56 -4.76
CA LEU A 16 0.29 -3.60 -4.50
C LEU A 16 1.51 -4.28 -3.91
N VAL A 17 2.67 -4.00 -4.49
CA VAL A 17 3.97 -4.24 -3.86
C VAL A 17 4.47 -2.94 -3.28
N VAL A 18 4.69 -2.91 -1.96
CA VAL A 18 5.06 -1.69 -1.26
C VAL A 18 6.32 -1.88 -0.41
N ARG A 19 7.02 -0.76 -0.19
CA ARG A 19 8.10 -0.64 0.79
C ARG A 19 7.87 0.54 1.72
N SER A 20 8.46 0.47 2.91
CA SER A 20 8.46 1.62 3.82
C SER A 20 9.28 2.78 3.23
N LEU A 21 8.83 4.03 3.42
CA LEU A 21 9.64 5.18 3.06
C LEU A 21 10.91 5.27 3.92
N SER A 22 12.04 5.62 3.30
CA SER A 22 13.29 5.93 4.00
C SER A 22 13.20 7.29 4.72
N ALA A 23 14.05 7.52 5.71
CA ALA A 23 14.09 8.79 6.44
C ALA A 23 14.30 10.00 5.51
N SER A 24 15.20 9.88 4.53
CA SER A 24 15.46 10.94 3.55
C SER A 24 14.25 11.25 2.67
N GLU A 25 13.48 10.23 2.25
CA GLU A 25 12.28 10.43 1.43
C GLU A 25 11.16 11.11 2.21
N ARG A 26 10.99 10.73 3.48
CA ARG A 26 10.05 11.38 4.41
C ARG A 26 10.35 12.86 4.57
N THR A 27 11.61 13.21 4.82
CA THR A 27 12.04 14.60 4.95
C THR A 27 11.85 15.38 3.64
N SER A 28 12.26 14.78 2.51
CA SER A 28 12.20 15.46 1.20
C SER A 28 10.76 15.73 0.74
N GLN A 29 9.83 14.83 1.05
CA GLN A 29 8.40 14.96 0.69
C GLN A 29 7.56 15.63 1.79
N ASN A 30 8.17 16.03 2.92
CA ASN A 30 7.48 16.55 4.10
C ASN A 30 6.36 15.60 4.60
N LEU A 31 6.69 14.31 4.69
CA LEU A 31 5.78 13.25 5.15
C LEU A 31 6.30 12.64 6.45
N SER A 32 5.44 12.52 7.46
CA SER A 32 5.83 11.89 8.73
C SER A 32 6.03 10.37 8.60
N ALA A 33 5.23 9.72 7.76
CA ALA A 33 5.29 8.29 7.49
C ALA A 33 4.55 7.93 6.19
N GLY A 34 4.70 6.69 5.74
CA GLY A 34 4.02 6.17 4.56
C GLY A 34 4.75 4.97 3.95
N VAL A 35 4.10 4.33 3.00
CA VAL A 35 4.70 3.26 2.18
C VAL A 35 4.70 3.67 0.72
N LEU A 36 5.84 3.52 0.06
CA LEU A 36 5.98 3.73 -1.37
C LEU A 36 5.48 2.50 -2.12
N VAL A 37 4.67 2.73 -3.14
CA VAL A 37 4.28 1.72 -4.13
C VAL A 37 5.45 1.50 -5.07
N GLU A 38 6.04 0.31 -5.02
CA GLU A 38 7.14 -0.08 -5.92
C GLU A 38 6.59 -0.65 -7.23
N ASP A 39 5.53 -1.45 -7.13
CA ASP A 39 4.93 -2.13 -8.27
C ASP A 39 3.43 -2.31 -8.07
N VAL A 40 2.70 -2.38 -9.17
CA VAL A 40 1.25 -2.60 -9.20
C VAL A 40 0.98 -3.75 -10.16
N GLN A 41 0.32 -4.79 -9.66
CA GLN A 41 0.00 -5.96 -10.46
C GLN A 41 -1.05 -5.62 -11.54
N PRO A 42 -0.82 -6.01 -12.80
CA PRO A 42 -1.79 -5.81 -13.88
C PRO A 42 -3.14 -6.49 -13.60
N GLY A 43 -4.24 -5.81 -13.92
CA GLY A 43 -5.61 -6.29 -13.68
C GLY A 43 -6.07 -6.24 -12.21
N SER A 44 -5.20 -5.83 -11.29
CA SER A 44 -5.54 -5.75 -9.87
C SER A 44 -6.55 -4.64 -9.55
N ALA A 45 -7.15 -4.73 -8.36
CA ALA A 45 -7.97 -3.66 -7.81
C ALA A 45 -7.24 -2.31 -7.73
N ALA A 46 -5.95 -2.33 -7.35
CA ALA A 46 -5.13 -1.14 -7.28
C ALA A 46 -4.87 -0.49 -8.65
N GLU A 47 -4.61 -1.29 -9.68
CA GLU A 47 -4.45 -0.78 -11.05
C GLU A 47 -5.75 -0.14 -11.54
N ARG A 48 -6.88 -0.83 -11.38
CA ARG A 48 -8.21 -0.30 -11.76
C ARG A 48 -8.60 0.96 -11.00
N ALA A 49 -8.13 1.09 -9.76
CA ALA A 49 -8.30 2.28 -8.94
C ALA A 49 -7.38 3.45 -9.37
N GLY A 50 -6.42 3.21 -10.26
CA GLY A 50 -5.49 4.23 -10.77
C GLY A 50 -4.28 4.50 -9.87
N ILE A 51 -3.98 3.59 -8.94
CA ILE A 51 -2.73 3.59 -8.16
C ILE A 51 -1.58 3.22 -9.09
N ARG A 52 -0.43 3.87 -8.92
CA ARG A 52 0.73 3.72 -9.79
C ARG A 52 2.02 3.58 -8.98
N PRO A 53 3.06 2.95 -9.53
CA PRO A 53 4.40 3.00 -8.96
C PRO A 53 4.84 4.46 -8.72
N GLY A 54 5.46 4.70 -7.58
CA GLY A 54 5.85 6.04 -7.14
C GLY A 54 4.82 6.75 -6.26
N ASP A 55 3.62 6.20 -6.11
CA ASP A 55 2.65 6.69 -5.13
C ASP A 55 3.09 6.36 -3.71
N VAL A 56 2.82 7.27 -2.77
CA VAL A 56 3.00 6.99 -1.35
C VAL A 56 1.64 6.81 -0.70
N ILE A 57 1.37 5.63 -0.15
CA ILE A 57 0.18 5.36 0.63
C ILE A 57 0.39 5.90 2.05
N LEU A 58 -0.53 6.76 2.48
CA LEU A 58 -0.51 7.41 3.79
C LEU A 58 -1.53 6.79 4.74
N ALA A 59 -2.68 6.38 4.23
CA ALA A 59 -3.75 5.77 5.02
C ALA A 59 -4.62 4.85 4.16
N ILE A 60 -5.26 3.88 4.81
CA ILE A 60 -6.25 2.99 4.20
C ILE A 60 -7.45 2.90 5.14
N ASP A 61 -8.65 3.21 4.63
CA ASP A 61 -9.90 3.17 5.36
C ASP A 61 -9.84 4.01 6.66
N GLY A 62 -9.21 5.19 6.57
CA GLY A 62 -8.98 6.08 7.72
C GLY A 62 -7.86 5.65 8.67
N ARG A 63 -7.24 4.48 8.47
CA ARG A 63 -6.14 3.98 9.31
C ARG A 63 -4.79 4.41 8.72
N SER A 64 -3.99 5.12 9.52
CA SER A 64 -2.67 5.61 9.10
C SER A 64 -1.68 4.48 8.86
N VAL A 65 -1.01 4.50 7.70
CA VAL A 65 -0.01 3.50 7.32
C VAL A 65 1.38 4.09 7.53
N LYS A 66 2.11 3.58 8.53
CA LYS A 66 3.43 4.12 8.89
C LYS A 66 4.60 3.39 8.24
N ASN A 67 4.41 2.10 7.98
CA ASN A 67 5.43 1.20 7.46
C ASN A 67 4.75 0.02 6.75
N GLN A 68 5.55 -0.79 6.05
CA GLN A 68 5.06 -1.93 5.28
C GLN A 68 4.32 -2.96 6.15
N GLY A 69 4.76 -3.20 7.39
CA GLY A 69 4.11 -4.17 8.28
C GLY A 69 2.69 -3.75 8.63
N GLU A 70 2.50 -2.47 8.94
CA GLU A 70 1.16 -1.90 9.17
C GLU A 70 0.29 -1.96 7.92
N PHE A 71 0.87 -1.72 6.73
CA PHE A 71 0.15 -1.87 5.47
C PHE A 71 -0.40 -3.28 5.28
N TYR A 72 0.44 -4.32 5.39
CA TYR A 72 0.03 -5.71 5.19
C TYR A 72 -0.95 -6.18 6.28
N LYS A 73 -0.77 -5.72 7.52
CA LYS A 73 -1.71 -5.98 8.61
C LYS A 73 -3.10 -5.40 8.31
N ILE A 74 -3.16 -4.11 8.01
CA ILE A 74 -4.40 -3.40 7.66
C ILE A 74 -5.07 -4.06 6.45
N ALA A 75 -4.28 -4.42 5.44
CA ALA A 75 -4.78 -5.07 4.23
C ALA A 75 -5.35 -6.47 4.51
N GLY A 76 -4.68 -7.27 5.34
CA GLY A 76 -5.18 -8.57 5.78
C GLY A 76 -6.50 -8.46 6.54
N GLU A 77 -6.61 -7.51 7.47
CA GLU A 77 -7.84 -7.24 8.21
C GLU A 77 -9.00 -6.80 7.29
N LEU A 78 -8.71 -6.01 6.25
CA LEU A 78 -9.71 -5.56 5.28
C LEU A 78 -10.14 -6.67 4.33
N LYS A 79 -9.22 -7.57 3.92
CA LYS A 79 -9.58 -8.77 3.15
C LYS A 79 -10.48 -9.71 3.93
N SER A 80 -10.24 -9.87 5.23
CA SER A 80 -11.13 -10.65 6.10
C SER A 80 -12.43 -9.90 6.44
N SER A 81 -12.47 -8.58 6.24
CA SER A 81 -13.70 -7.81 6.36
C SER A 81 -14.56 -8.02 5.12
N LYS A 82 -15.88 -8.14 5.28
CA LYS A 82 -16.84 -8.20 4.15
C LYS A 82 -17.05 -6.83 3.47
N LYS A 83 -16.03 -5.97 3.44
CA LYS A 83 -16.11 -4.66 2.79
C LYS A 83 -15.87 -4.85 1.30
N GLU A 84 -16.71 -4.23 0.48
CA GLU A 84 -16.56 -4.23 -0.99
C GLU A 84 -15.71 -3.04 -1.47
N VAL A 85 -15.56 -2.00 -0.65
CA VAL A 85 -14.81 -0.79 -0.99
C VAL A 85 -13.99 -0.29 0.19
N VAL A 86 -12.79 0.21 -0.11
CA VAL A 86 -11.90 0.86 0.86
C VAL A 86 -11.32 2.14 0.28
N LEU A 87 -11.21 3.17 1.12
CA LEU A 87 -10.65 4.45 0.70
C LEU A 87 -9.15 4.50 1.02
N VAL A 88 -8.31 4.67 0.01
CA VAL A 88 -6.86 4.76 0.16
C VAL A 88 -6.44 6.21 -0.01
N GLN A 89 -5.77 6.77 1.00
CA GLN A 89 -5.14 8.08 0.89
C GLN A 89 -3.72 7.91 0.34
N ILE A 90 -3.46 8.52 -0.81
CA ILE A 90 -2.15 8.52 -1.46
C ILE A 90 -1.56 9.92 -1.53
N TYR A 91 -0.25 10.00 -1.70
CA TYR A 91 0.49 11.19 -2.01
C TYR A 91 1.28 10.98 -3.30
N ARG A 92 1.10 11.90 -4.24
CA ARG A 92 1.72 11.89 -5.57
C ARG A 92 2.09 13.32 -5.94
N GLN A 93 3.37 13.55 -6.24
CA GLN A 93 3.88 14.86 -6.73
C GLN A 93 3.43 16.05 -5.88
N GLY A 94 3.65 16.03 -4.55
CA GLY A 94 3.29 17.16 -3.70
C GLY A 94 1.84 17.19 -3.22
N ARG A 95 0.97 16.34 -3.77
CA ARG A 95 -0.48 16.42 -3.56
C ARG A 95 -1.01 15.15 -2.93
N ARG A 96 -1.97 15.31 -2.00
CA ARG A 96 -2.71 14.21 -1.37
C ARG A 96 -4.00 13.96 -2.12
N PHE A 97 -4.29 12.70 -2.40
CA PHE A 97 -5.50 12.26 -3.08
C PHE A 97 -6.13 11.10 -2.32
N PHE A 98 -7.42 10.93 -2.50
CA PHE A 98 -8.12 9.74 -2.07
C PHE A 98 -8.50 8.92 -3.29
N VAL A 99 -8.21 7.63 -3.23
CA VAL A 99 -8.50 6.67 -4.28
C VAL A 99 -9.42 5.62 -3.68
N THR A 100 -10.49 5.29 -4.38
CA THR A 100 -11.41 4.22 -3.95
C THR A 100 -10.91 2.92 -4.55
N LEU A 101 -10.67 1.93 -3.70
CA LEU A 101 -10.22 0.61 -4.08
C LEU A 101 -11.35 -0.39 -3.82
N TYR A 102 -11.71 -1.15 -4.85
CA TYR A 102 -12.76 -2.16 -4.79
C TYR A 102 -12.14 -3.49 -4.36
N LEU A 103 -12.67 -4.09 -3.31
CA LEU A 103 -12.27 -5.40 -2.82
C LEU A 103 -13.12 -6.45 -3.53
N GLU A 104 -12.45 -7.36 -4.24
CA GLU A 104 -13.08 -8.52 -4.91
C GLU A 104 -12.98 -9.78 -4.05
#